data_AF-A0A6N1MSY4-F1
#
_entry.id   AF-A0A6N1MSY4-F1
#
_cell.length_a   1.000
_cell.length_b   1.000
_cell.length_c   1.000
_cell.angle_alpha   90.00
_cell.angle_beta   90.00
_cell.angle_gamma   90.00
#
_symmetry.space_group_name_H-M   'P 1'
#
loop_
_entity.id
_entity.type
_entity.pdbx_description
1 polymer ?
#
loop_
_entity_poly.entity_id
_entity_poly.type
_entity_poly.pdbx_seq_one_letter_code
_entity_poly.pdbx_strand_id
1 'polypeptide(L)'
;MTIVVAGHYENEIFFITDSAITNNNKTLLSGFKKVYGIPIQLHVPLFVPYTFSHYIPFEGFKAECVFALSGSTLIGQHVINSISEHLGKIRVIHSHTSSGLSMSLLRHCCISQNPMYRPGYIEYDNTLYSPTNVYKAINKENIIEIIEYSIQESFSSAFKHVCDDEGVNWLLENQFMFAVNCPKTQNNFLFKVVLKEDYEDGILKIKACCEEIKSGQLGVIGLTDNSSLTKQYLEKINNVYLENIRSEHCPLILLKLIEDIVDNANAKGYRAVAKPIIYKKFDKFIEKSIMISRNSDWHLLDKDQITLKIIKASEHTIKQYDLSEITT
;
A
#
# COMPACT_ATOMS: atom_id res chain seq x y z
N MET A 1 -14.06 -5.94 13.25
CA MET A 1 -14.31 -6.00 11.79
C MET A 1 -13.98 -4.65 11.14
N THR A 2 -13.09 -4.63 10.16
CA THR A 2 -12.84 -3.49 9.26
C THR A 2 -12.83 -4.02 7.82
N ILE A 3 -13.09 -3.20 6.81
CA ILE A 3 -13.14 -3.69 5.42
C ILE A 3 -12.18 -2.88 4.58
N VAL A 4 -11.19 -3.58 4.02
CA VAL A 4 -10.33 -3.09 2.95
C VAL A 4 -10.27 -4.17 1.88
N VAL A 5 -10.68 -3.82 0.68
CA VAL A 5 -10.66 -4.67 -0.51
C VAL A 5 -9.72 -4.05 -1.52
N ALA A 6 -8.85 -4.85 -2.13
CA ALA A 6 -8.00 -4.43 -3.22
C ALA A 6 -8.11 -5.40 -4.40
N GLY A 7 -8.41 -4.91 -5.59
CA GLY A 7 -8.47 -5.72 -6.80
C GLY A 7 -7.36 -5.37 -7.77
N HIS A 8 -6.90 -6.38 -8.50
CA HIS A 8 -5.92 -6.24 -9.56
C HIS A 8 -6.53 -6.79 -10.86
N TYR A 9 -6.82 -5.88 -11.78
CA TYR A 9 -7.41 -6.20 -13.08
C TYR A 9 -6.55 -5.59 -14.19
N GLU A 10 -6.06 -6.43 -15.10
CA GLU A 10 -5.10 -6.03 -16.12
C GLU A 10 -3.89 -5.33 -15.49
N ASN A 11 -3.67 -4.05 -15.76
CA ASN A 11 -2.64 -3.22 -15.16
C ASN A 11 -3.20 -2.23 -14.11
N GLU A 12 -4.49 -2.30 -13.79
CA GLU A 12 -5.13 -1.38 -12.85
C GLU A 12 -5.28 -2.03 -11.48
N ILE A 13 -4.97 -1.25 -10.45
CA ILE A 13 -5.23 -1.64 -9.06
C ILE A 13 -6.20 -0.64 -8.46
N PHE A 14 -7.17 -1.15 -7.72
CA PHE A 14 -8.09 -0.32 -6.94
C PHE A 14 -8.19 -0.79 -5.50
N PHE A 15 -8.56 0.14 -4.63
CA PHE A 15 -8.78 -0.08 -3.20
C PHE A 15 -10.16 0.45 -2.81
N ILE A 16 -10.91 -0.30 -2.02
CA ILE A 16 -12.20 0.11 -1.44
C ILE A 16 -12.13 -0.10 0.06
N THR A 17 -12.42 0.94 0.83
CA THR A 17 -12.30 0.91 2.30
C THR A 17 -13.47 1.56 3.00
N ASP A 18 -13.85 1.02 4.16
CA ASP A 18 -14.65 1.77 5.13
C ASP A 18 -13.76 2.79 5.88
N SER A 19 -14.37 3.67 6.67
CA SER A 19 -13.63 4.76 7.34
C SER A 19 -13.76 4.80 8.86
N ALA A 20 -14.22 3.71 9.48
CA ALA A 20 -14.32 3.64 10.94
C ALA A 20 -12.95 3.43 11.60
N ILE A 21 -12.71 4.15 12.70
CA ILE A 21 -11.81 3.73 13.78
C ILE A 21 -12.68 3.24 14.91
N THR A 22 -12.39 2.07 15.46
CA THR A 22 -13.19 1.46 16.52
C THR A 22 -12.35 0.97 17.68
N ASN A 23 -12.96 0.94 18.86
CA ASN A 23 -12.44 0.27 20.03
C ASN A 23 -13.57 -0.57 20.64
N ASN A 24 -13.35 -1.87 20.84
CA ASN A 24 -14.34 -2.81 21.41
C ASN A 24 -15.73 -2.69 20.76
N ASN A 25 -15.79 -2.79 19.42
CA ASN A 25 -17.01 -2.64 18.61
C ASN A 25 -17.74 -1.28 18.71
N LYS A 26 -17.15 -0.29 19.37
CA LYS A 26 -17.64 1.09 19.38
C LYS A 26 -16.86 1.92 18.36
N THR A 27 -17.58 2.54 17.43
CA THR A 27 -16.99 3.56 16.55
C THR A 27 -16.52 4.74 17.39
N LEU A 28 -15.24 5.05 17.31
CA LEU A 28 -14.64 6.24 17.92
C LEU A 28 -14.71 7.42 16.95
N LEU A 29 -14.32 7.19 15.70
CA LEU A 29 -14.25 8.20 14.64
C LEU A 29 -14.66 7.57 13.30
N SER A 30 -15.14 8.42 12.39
CA SER A 30 -15.42 8.05 10.99
C SER A 30 -14.69 9.02 10.06
N GLY A 31 -14.49 8.64 8.80
CA GLY A 31 -13.71 9.45 7.85
C GLY A 31 -12.20 9.22 7.97
N PHE A 32 -11.78 8.18 8.70
CA PHE A 32 -10.39 7.78 8.76
C PHE A 32 -9.95 7.17 7.43
N LYS A 33 -8.79 7.62 6.92
CA LYS A 33 -8.20 7.10 5.69
C LYS A 33 -7.45 5.82 6.02
N LYS A 34 -7.78 4.72 5.34
CA LYS A 34 -7.07 3.44 5.49
C LYS A 34 -6.11 3.14 4.33
N VAL A 35 -6.09 4.00 3.30
CA VAL A 35 -5.28 3.89 2.10
C VAL A 35 -4.47 5.16 1.89
N TYR A 36 -3.15 5.01 1.85
CA TYR A 36 -2.15 6.07 1.83
C TYR A 36 -1.32 5.98 0.55
N GLY A 37 -1.00 7.12 -0.05
CA GLY A 37 0.04 7.21 -1.08
C GLY A 37 1.34 7.58 -0.38
N ILE A 38 2.37 6.78 -0.56
CA ILE A 38 3.69 6.98 0.03
C ILE A 38 4.68 7.26 -1.11
N PRO A 39 5.24 8.48 -1.19
CA PRO A 39 6.20 8.82 -2.24
C PRO A 39 7.43 7.92 -2.23
N ILE A 40 7.89 7.57 -3.43
CA ILE A 40 9.16 6.89 -3.65
C ILE A 40 10.14 7.90 -4.25
N GLN A 41 11.19 8.23 -3.49
CA GLN A 41 12.19 9.21 -3.89
C GLN A 41 13.58 8.57 -3.89
N LEU A 42 14.18 8.53 -5.08
CA LEU A 42 15.57 8.11 -5.25
C LEU A 42 16.51 9.25 -4.97
N HIS A 43 17.69 8.90 -4.49
CA HIS A 43 18.80 9.81 -4.27
C HIS A 43 20.06 9.29 -4.95
N VAL A 44 20.74 10.17 -5.65
CA VAL A 44 22.02 9.89 -6.32
C VAL A 44 23.16 10.59 -5.58
N PRO A 45 24.38 10.04 -5.61
CA PRO A 45 25.52 10.70 -5.00
C PRO A 45 25.87 11.98 -5.76
N LEU A 46 26.14 13.03 -5.00
CA LEU A 46 26.73 14.27 -5.45
C LEU A 46 28.22 14.25 -5.12
N PHE A 47 29.03 14.61 -6.11
CA PHE A 47 30.47 14.72 -6.00
C PHE A 47 30.91 16.17 -6.15
N VAL A 48 31.88 16.59 -5.32
CA VAL A 48 32.44 17.95 -5.35
C VAL A 48 33.94 17.89 -5.11
N PRO A 49 34.79 18.29 -6.07
CA PRO A 49 34.63 18.09 -7.52
C PRO A 49 34.71 16.59 -7.90
N TYR A 50 35.50 15.79 -7.18
CA TYR A 50 35.71 14.35 -7.43
C TYR A 50 35.46 13.48 -6.20
N THR A 51 35.18 14.12 -5.05
CA THR A 51 34.95 13.43 -3.78
C THR A 51 33.47 13.38 -3.51
N PHE A 52 32.98 12.21 -3.10
CA PHE A 52 31.61 12.07 -2.65
C PHE A 52 31.34 13.06 -1.50
N SER A 53 30.29 13.86 -1.65
CA SER A 53 29.86 14.82 -0.63
C SER A 53 28.67 14.29 0.15
N HIS A 54 27.55 14.08 -0.54
CA HIS A 54 26.31 13.60 0.03
C HIS A 54 25.38 13.08 -1.07
N TYR A 55 24.22 12.56 -0.68
CA TYR A 55 23.17 12.15 -1.60
C TYR A 55 22.19 13.30 -1.83
N ILE A 56 21.79 13.52 -3.08
CA ILE A 56 20.77 14.50 -3.45
C ILE A 56 19.56 13.82 -4.10
N PRO A 57 18.33 14.39 -3.98
CA PRO A 57 17.16 13.87 -4.66
C PRO A 57 17.38 13.78 -6.17
N PHE A 58 17.00 12.66 -6.76
CA PHE A 58 17.01 12.45 -8.19
C PHE A 58 15.66 12.90 -8.77
N GLU A 59 15.64 14.09 -9.37
CA GLU A 59 14.44 14.70 -9.98
C GLU A 59 13.85 13.89 -11.13
N GLY A 60 14.68 13.05 -11.76
CA GLY A 60 14.28 12.28 -12.92
C GLY A 60 13.27 11.17 -12.61
N PHE A 61 12.99 10.83 -11.36
CA PHE A 61 12.07 9.75 -10.97
C PHE A 61 11.04 10.22 -9.95
N LYS A 62 9.75 9.93 -10.22
CA LYS A 62 8.64 10.15 -9.30
C LYS A 62 7.69 8.96 -9.39
N ALA A 63 7.33 8.38 -8.24
CA ALA A 63 6.36 7.30 -8.12
C ALA A 63 5.78 7.27 -6.71
N GLU A 64 4.70 6.53 -6.51
CA GLU A 64 4.13 6.24 -5.20
C GLU A 64 3.98 4.73 -4.97
N CYS A 65 4.10 4.34 -3.70
CA CYS A 65 3.57 3.09 -3.19
C CYS A 65 2.21 3.38 -2.56
N VAL A 66 1.18 2.63 -2.92
CA VAL A 66 -0.11 2.69 -2.22
C VAL A 66 -0.09 1.70 -1.09
N PHE A 67 -0.38 2.14 0.12
CA PHE A 67 -0.37 1.30 1.31
C PHE A 67 -1.73 1.32 1.98
N ALA A 68 -2.31 0.15 2.20
CA ALA A 68 -3.60 -0.04 2.85
C ALA A 68 -3.44 -0.86 4.13
N LEU A 69 -4.15 -0.48 5.19
CA LEU A 69 -4.02 -1.11 6.51
C LEU A 69 -5.35 -1.46 7.16
N SER A 70 -5.28 -2.49 8.00
CA SER A 70 -6.34 -2.94 8.90
C SER A 70 -5.71 -3.36 10.22
N GLY A 71 -6.33 -2.99 11.34
CA GLY A 71 -5.85 -3.32 12.69
C GLY A 71 -5.58 -2.08 13.53
N SER A 72 -4.53 -2.13 14.34
CA SER A 72 -4.13 -1.04 15.22
C SER A 72 -3.67 0.18 14.43
N THR A 73 -4.33 1.32 14.65
CA THR A 73 -3.91 2.61 14.07
C THR A 73 -2.51 3.00 14.51
N LEU A 74 -2.12 2.68 15.75
CA LEU A 74 -0.79 3.03 16.28
C LEU A 74 0.33 2.25 15.57
N ILE A 75 0.14 0.94 15.41
CA ILE A 75 1.09 0.10 14.67
C ILE A 75 1.10 0.50 13.19
N GLY A 76 -0.08 0.71 12.60
CA GLY A 76 -0.22 1.16 11.23
C GLY A 76 0.51 2.49 10.96
N GLN A 77 0.41 3.47 11.86
CA GLN A 77 1.13 4.74 11.73
C GLN A 77 2.63 4.56 11.86
N HIS A 78 3.10 3.71 12.78
CA HIS A 78 4.53 3.43 12.94
C HIS A 78 5.10 2.77 11.67
N VAL A 79 4.38 1.82 11.09
CA VAL A 79 4.72 1.17 9.82
C VAL A 79 4.74 2.18 8.67
N ILE A 80 3.71 3.01 8.52
CA ILE A 80 3.66 4.06 7.48
C ILE A 80 4.86 5.00 7.59
N ASN A 81 5.20 5.44 8.81
CA ASN A 81 6.34 6.33 9.04
C ASN A 81 7.65 5.65 8.63
N SER A 82 7.86 4.39 9.01
CA SER A 82 9.04 3.60 8.65
C SER A 82 9.17 3.45 7.12
N ILE A 83 8.07 3.07 6.45
CA ILE A 83 8.04 2.95 4.99
C ILE A 83 8.31 4.30 4.32
N SER A 84 7.68 5.38 4.79
CA SER A 84 7.84 6.72 4.22
C SER A 84 9.28 7.22 4.34
N GLU A 85 9.92 6.98 5.49
CA GLU A 85 11.31 7.36 5.73
C GLU A 85 12.27 6.58 4.81
N HIS A 86 12.06 5.28 4.63
CA HIS A 86 12.93 4.47 3.77
C HIS A 86 12.69 4.70 2.27
N LEU A 87 11.44 4.71 1.82
CA LEU A 87 11.09 4.95 0.41
C LEU A 87 11.38 6.39 -0.02
N GLY A 88 11.30 7.35 0.90
CA GLY A 88 11.62 8.75 0.65
C GLY A 88 13.12 9.04 0.56
N LYS A 89 14.01 8.08 0.86
CA LYS A 89 15.47 8.29 0.94
C LYS A 89 16.28 7.16 0.28
N ILE A 90 15.71 6.44 -0.68
CA ILE A 90 16.39 5.33 -1.34
C ILE A 90 17.66 5.83 -2.01
N ARG A 91 18.80 5.20 -1.75
CA ARG A 91 20.09 5.57 -2.32
C ARG A 91 20.42 4.69 -3.51
N VAL A 92 20.83 5.31 -4.61
CA VAL A 92 21.37 4.58 -5.77
C VAL A 92 22.86 4.36 -5.54
N ILE A 93 23.28 3.11 -5.61
CA ILE A 93 24.68 2.70 -5.56
C ILE A 93 25.06 1.97 -6.85
N HIS A 94 26.35 1.75 -7.04
CA HIS A 94 26.84 0.89 -8.10
C HIS A 94 27.92 -0.06 -7.59
N SER A 95 28.13 -1.11 -8.37
CA SER A 95 29.20 -2.08 -8.17
C SER A 95 29.76 -2.51 -9.52
N HIS A 96 31.03 -2.90 -9.54
CA HIS A 96 31.64 -3.53 -10.70
C HIS A 96 31.44 -5.04 -10.62
N THR A 97 30.89 -5.60 -11.68
CA THR A 97 30.71 -7.03 -11.89
C THR A 97 31.59 -7.50 -13.03
N SER A 98 31.76 -8.81 -13.20
CA SER A 98 32.46 -9.37 -14.37
C SER A 98 31.81 -8.96 -15.72
N SER A 99 30.52 -8.62 -15.70
CA SER A 99 29.75 -8.07 -16.83
C SER A 99 29.79 -6.54 -16.95
N GLY A 100 30.58 -5.85 -16.13
CA GLY A 100 30.69 -4.38 -16.11
C GLY A 100 29.95 -3.72 -14.95
N LEU A 101 29.61 -2.44 -15.10
CA LEU A 101 28.91 -1.65 -14.09
C LEU A 101 27.48 -2.15 -13.86
N SER A 102 27.12 -2.38 -12.60
CA SER A 102 25.76 -2.68 -12.16
C SER A 102 25.27 -1.62 -11.19
N MET A 103 24.02 -1.17 -11.35
CA MET A 103 23.38 -0.19 -10.48
C MET A 103 22.36 -0.90 -9.59
N SER A 104 22.29 -0.53 -8.31
CA SER A 104 21.31 -1.09 -7.38
C SER A 104 20.80 -0.04 -6.39
N LEU A 105 19.70 -0.40 -5.70
CA LEU A 105 19.08 0.45 -4.69
C LEU A 105 19.50 -0.01 -3.29
N LEU A 106 19.71 0.95 -2.40
CA LEU A 106 20.12 0.73 -1.03
C LEU A 106 19.28 1.58 -0.07
N ARG A 107 18.85 1.00 1.05
CA ARG A 107 18.20 1.76 2.13
C ARG A 107 19.16 2.81 2.70
N HIS A 108 18.66 4.00 3.03
CA HIS A 108 19.50 5.09 3.54
C HIS A 108 20.25 4.72 4.84
N CYS A 109 19.67 3.84 5.67
CA CYS A 109 20.25 3.40 6.93
C CYS A 109 21.33 2.31 6.76
N CYS A 110 21.49 1.72 5.57
CA CYS A 110 22.45 0.63 5.33
C CYS A 110 23.86 1.16 4.98
N ILE A 111 24.47 1.91 5.91
CA ILE A 111 25.75 2.61 5.68
C ILE A 111 26.90 1.63 5.38
N SER A 112 26.95 0.49 6.07
CA SER A 112 28.04 -0.50 5.94
C SER A 112 28.15 -1.13 4.55
N GLN A 113 27.03 -1.20 3.82
CA GLN A 113 26.99 -1.73 2.45
C GLN A 113 27.18 -0.65 1.39
N ASN A 114 27.22 0.62 1.77
CA ASN A 114 27.37 1.72 0.83
C ASN A 114 28.86 1.93 0.48
N PRO A 115 29.27 1.72 -0.79
CA PRO A 115 30.66 1.87 -1.20
C PRO A 115 31.17 3.32 -1.06
N MET A 116 30.29 4.32 -1.12
CA MET A 116 30.65 5.74 -1.03
C MET A 116 31.27 6.13 0.32
N TYR A 117 30.97 5.38 1.38
CA TYR A 117 31.52 5.61 2.72
C TYR A 117 32.74 4.74 3.03
N ARG A 118 33.22 3.92 2.07
CA ARG A 118 34.41 3.09 2.29
C ARG A 118 35.69 3.92 2.14
N PRO A 119 36.69 3.72 3.02
CA PRO A 119 38.00 4.35 2.84
C PRO A 119 38.62 4.00 1.49
N GLY A 120 39.12 5.00 0.77
CA GLY A 120 39.80 4.80 -0.53
C GLY A 120 38.87 4.69 -1.74
N TYR A 121 37.58 4.98 -1.61
CA TYR A 121 36.68 5.08 -2.75
C TYR A 121 37.03 6.31 -3.60
N ILE A 122 37.52 6.09 -4.82
CA ILE A 122 38.05 7.11 -5.74
C ILE A 122 37.31 7.16 -7.08
N GLU A 123 36.25 6.39 -7.25
CA GLU A 123 35.54 6.32 -8.51
C GLU A 123 34.60 7.51 -8.68
N TYR A 124 34.90 8.30 -9.70
CA TYR A 124 34.11 9.44 -10.14
C TYR A 124 33.91 9.35 -11.65
N ASP A 125 32.66 9.34 -12.08
CA ASP A 125 32.26 9.56 -13.46
C ASP A 125 30.94 10.33 -13.48
N ASN A 126 30.96 11.52 -14.10
CA ASN A 126 29.81 12.40 -14.24
C ASN A 126 28.64 11.80 -15.04
N THR A 127 28.90 10.74 -15.81
CA THR A 127 27.91 10.08 -16.66
C THR A 127 27.30 8.84 -16.00
N LEU A 128 27.90 8.37 -14.90
CA LEU A 128 27.52 7.13 -14.23
C LEU A 128 26.06 7.15 -13.76
N TYR A 129 25.69 8.26 -13.12
CA TYR A 129 24.36 8.51 -12.56
C TYR A 129 23.43 9.24 -13.53
N SER A 130 23.65 9.07 -14.84
CA SER A 130 22.71 9.54 -15.85
C SER A 130 21.30 8.96 -15.62
N PRO A 131 20.23 9.67 -16.00
CA PRO A 131 18.87 9.19 -15.80
C PRO A 131 18.64 7.76 -16.31
N THR A 132 19.12 7.47 -17.51
CA THR A 132 19.00 6.14 -18.12
C THR A 132 19.61 5.02 -17.27
N ASN A 133 20.75 5.26 -16.62
CA ASN A 133 21.39 4.27 -15.76
C ASN A 133 20.66 4.11 -14.43
N VAL A 134 20.23 5.23 -13.83
CA VAL A 134 19.45 5.21 -12.59
C VAL A 134 18.14 4.46 -12.78
N TYR A 135 17.42 4.70 -13.88
CA TYR A 135 16.16 4.02 -14.20
C TYR A 135 16.31 2.49 -14.32
N LYS A 136 17.43 2.00 -14.85
CA LYS A 136 17.72 0.56 -14.94
C LYS A 136 17.88 -0.11 -13.59
N ALA A 137 18.26 0.64 -12.56
CA ALA A 137 18.42 0.14 -11.20
C ALA A 137 17.07 -0.12 -10.50
N ILE A 138 15.99 0.47 -11.00
CA ILE A 138 14.69 0.45 -10.32
C ILE A 138 13.94 -0.81 -10.70
N ASN A 139 13.84 -1.72 -9.75
CA ASN A 139 13.06 -2.94 -9.90
C ASN A 139 12.10 -3.13 -8.72
N LYS A 140 10.96 -3.79 -8.97
CA LYS A 140 9.93 -4.00 -7.95
C LYS A 140 10.46 -4.77 -6.75
N GLU A 141 11.33 -5.76 -6.96
CA GLU A 141 11.88 -6.59 -5.88
C GLU A 141 12.65 -5.75 -4.86
N ASN A 142 13.38 -4.71 -5.30
CA ASN A 142 14.08 -3.82 -4.39
C ASN A 142 13.12 -2.94 -3.59
N ILE A 143 12.03 -2.46 -4.20
CA ILE A 143 11.02 -1.67 -3.49
C ILE A 143 10.29 -2.54 -2.45
N ILE A 144 9.94 -3.78 -2.83
CA ILE A 144 9.29 -4.77 -1.95
C ILE A 144 10.19 -5.08 -0.75
N GLU A 145 11.49 -5.31 -0.97
CA GLU A 145 12.44 -5.59 0.13
C GLU A 145 12.52 -4.42 1.12
N ILE A 146 12.47 -3.17 0.62
CA ILE A 146 12.47 -1.99 1.49
C ILE A 146 11.18 -1.89 2.31
N ILE A 147 10.03 -2.16 1.71
CA ILE A 147 8.73 -2.18 2.40
C ILE A 147 8.72 -3.31 3.44
N GLU A 148 9.12 -4.52 3.06
CA GLU A 148 9.19 -5.69 3.95
C GLU A 148 10.10 -5.42 5.14
N TYR A 149 11.30 -4.86 4.91
CA TYR A 149 12.21 -4.45 5.97
C TYR A 149 11.57 -3.40 6.90
N SER A 150 10.90 -2.40 6.34
CA SER A 150 10.28 -1.33 7.12
C SER A 150 9.18 -1.85 8.04
N ILE A 151 8.36 -2.78 7.53
CA ILE A 151 7.33 -3.48 8.32
C ILE A 151 8.00 -4.34 9.39
N GLN A 152 8.98 -5.16 9.00
CA GLN A 152 9.71 -6.04 9.90
C GLN A 152 10.32 -5.28 11.07
N GLU A 153 10.96 -4.13 10.82
CA GLU A 153 11.55 -3.27 11.83
C GLU A 153 10.48 -2.72 12.80
N SER A 154 9.36 -2.22 12.26
CA SER A 154 8.25 -1.71 13.08
C SER A 154 7.66 -2.79 13.99
N PHE A 155 7.47 -4.01 13.49
CA PHE A 155 6.99 -5.13 14.30
C PHE A 155 8.04 -5.61 15.30
N SER A 156 9.31 -5.65 14.91
CA SER A 156 10.40 -6.00 15.81
C SER A 156 10.55 -4.99 16.95
N SER A 157 10.26 -3.71 16.70
CA SER A 157 10.19 -2.68 17.74
C SER A 157 8.99 -2.87 18.66
N ALA A 158 7.79 -3.09 18.10
CA ALA A 158 6.57 -3.29 18.87
C ALA A 158 6.64 -4.56 19.75
N PHE A 159 7.17 -5.65 19.21
CA PHE A 159 7.29 -6.94 19.87
C PHE A 159 8.16 -6.89 21.13
N LYS A 160 9.16 -6.01 21.22
CA LYS A 160 9.98 -5.81 22.44
C LYS A 160 9.16 -5.41 23.67
N HIS A 161 7.97 -4.87 23.46
CA HIS A 161 7.07 -4.40 24.52
C HIS A 161 5.88 -5.33 24.75
N VAL A 162 5.80 -6.44 24.02
CA VAL A 162 4.77 -7.47 24.21
C VAL A 162 5.33 -8.54 25.14
N CYS A 163 4.54 -8.94 26.14
CA CYS A 163 4.98 -9.88 27.18
C CYS A 163 4.13 -11.15 27.26
N ASP A 164 3.01 -11.21 26.53
CA ASP A 164 2.02 -12.28 26.60
C ASP A 164 1.45 -12.65 25.22
N ASP A 165 0.79 -13.81 25.16
CA ASP A 165 0.17 -14.34 23.93
C ASP A 165 -0.93 -13.43 23.39
N GLU A 166 -1.63 -12.70 24.27
CA GLU A 166 -2.67 -11.74 23.86
C GLU A 166 -2.06 -10.58 23.07
N GLY A 167 -0.94 -10.01 23.54
CA GLY A 167 -0.22 -8.97 22.81
C GLY A 167 0.38 -9.47 21.50
N VAL A 168 0.82 -10.73 21.42
CA VAL A 168 1.30 -11.34 20.16
C VAL A 168 0.16 -11.47 19.16
N ASN A 169 -0.99 -11.99 19.59
CA ASN A 169 -2.18 -12.09 18.75
C ASN A 169 -2.63 -10.71 18.26
N TRP A 170 -2.66 -9.70 19.14
CA TRP A 170 -2.96 -8.32 18.77
C TRP A 170 -2.02 -7.76 17.69
N LEU A 171 -0.73 -8.10 17.74
CA LEU A 171 0.22 -7.75 16.67
C LEU A 171 -0.13 -8.48 15.37
N LEU A 172 -0.38 -9.79 15.41
CA LEU A 172 -0.68 -10.61 14.24
C LEU A 172 -2.03 -10.27 13.57
N GLU A 173 -2.97 -9.65 14.30
CA GLU A 173 -4.22 -9.13 13.75
C GLU A 173 -4.04 -7.94 12.79
N ASN A 174 -2.86 -7.30 12.79
CA ASN A 174 -2.56 -6.23 11.86
C ASN A 174 -2.32 -6.79 10.46
N GLN A 175 -3.02 -6.24 9.49
CA GLN A 175 -2.98 -6.70 8.11
C GLN A 175 -2.70 -5.51 7.18
N PHE A 176 -1.91 -5.77 6.14
CA PHE A 176 -1.52 -4.75 5.18
C PHE A 176 -1.62 -5.28 3.76
N MET A 177 -1.92 -4.38 2.84
CA MET A 177 -1.76 -4.58 1.40
C MET A 177 -1.07 -3.37 0.82
N PHE A 178 -0.27 -3.57 -0.22
CA PHE A 178 0.35 -2.44 -0.91
C PHE A 178 0.47 -2.69 -2.40
N ALA A 179 0.50 -1.60 -3.16
CA ALA A 179 0.70 -1.63 -4.60
C ALA A 179 1.87 -0.76 -5.01
N VAL A 180 2.64 -1.24 -5.99
CA VAL A 180 3.79 -0.54 -6.57
C VAL A 180 3.77 -0.69 -8.09
N ASN A 181 4.20 0.35 -8.80
CA ASN A 181 4.50 0.27 -10.21
C ASN A 181 5.98 -0.10 -10.40
N CYS A 182 6.29 -1.06 -11.26
CA CYS A 182 7.66 -1.35 -11.66
C CYS A 182 8.05 -0.47 -12.86
N PRO A 183 8.99 0.48 -12.72
CA PRO A 183 9.34 1.39 -13.83
C PRO A 183 9.96 0.65 -15.02
N LYS A 184 10.60 -0.49 -14.79
CA LYS A 184 11.21 -1.30 -15.85
C LYS A 184 10.17 -1.98 -16.73
N THR A 185 9.12 -2.55 -16.14
CA THR A 185 8.07 -3.28 -16.89
C THR A 185 6.84 -2.43 -17.16
N GLN A 186 6.73 -1.25 -16.52
CA GLN A 186 5.54 -0.38 -16.50
C GLN A 186 4.29 -1.05 -15.91
N ASN A 187 4.44 -2.21 -15.27
CA ASN A 187 3.33 -2.96 -14.70
C ASN A 187 3.12 -2.62 -13.23
N ASN A 188 1.85 -2.60 -12.82
CA ASN A 188 1.44 -2.49 -11.43
C ASN A 188 1.42 -3.89 -10.77
N PHE A 189 1.77 -3.94 -9.50
CA PHE A 189 1.82 -5.15 -8.70
C PHE A 189 1.15 -4.91 -7.36
N LEU A 190 0.33 -5.86 -6.92
CA LEU A 190 -0.40 -5.81 -5.65
C LEU A 190 0.17 -6.90 -4.73
N PHE A 191 0.39 -6.57 -3.47
CA PHE A 191 0.91 -7.48 -2.47
C PHE A 191 0.05 -7.45 -1.21
N LYS A 192 -0.04 -8.61 -0.56
CA LYS A 192 -0.53 -8.75 0.81
C LYS A 192 0.65 -9.06 1.72
N VAL A 193 0.68 -8.43 2.88
CA VAL A 193 1.69 -8.73 3.91
C VAL A 193 1.13 -9.82 4.81
N VAL A 194 1.89 -10.89 4.97
CA VAL A 194 1.60 -11.98 5.88
C VAL A 194 2.59 -11.94 7.03
N LEU A 195 2.07 -11.72 8.23
CA LEU A 195 2.82 -11.80 9.47
C LEU A 195 2.79 -13.25 9.96
N LYS A 196 3.95 -13.83 10.22
CA LYS A 196 4.09 -15.20 10.71
C LYS A 196 4.94 -15.20 11.96
N GLU A 197 4.63 -16.08 12.90
CA GLU A 197 5.55 -16.41 13.98
C GLU A 197 6.76 -17.13 13.40
N ASP A 198 7.95 -16.77 13.87
CA ASP A 198 9.20 -17.39 13.52
C ASP A 198 10.01 -17.64 14.80
N TYR A 199 10.77 -18.73 14.84
CA TYR A 199 11.59 -19.10 16.00
C TYR A 199 13.05 -19.11 15.57
N GLU A 200 13.77 -18.05 15.91
CA GLU A 200 15.21 -17.94 15.68
C GLU A 200 15.94 -18.11 17.00
N ASP A 201 16.80 -19.12 17.09
CA ASP A 201 17.58 -19.47 18.29
C ASP A 201 16.71 -19.66 19.56
N GLY A 202 15.49 -20.19 19.38
CA GLY A 202 14.54 -20.41 20.47
C GLY A 202 13.80 -19.15 20.94
N ILE A 203 14.02 -18.00 20.28
CA ILE A 203 13.34 -16.73 20.56
C ILE A 203 12.23 -16.54 19.52
N LEU A 204 10.98 -16.39 20.00
CA LEU A 204 9.85 -16.02 19.17
C LEU A 204 10.07 -14.64 18.55
N LYS A 205 9.86 -14.53 17.25
CA LYS A 205 9.87 -13.29 16.48
C LYS A 205 8.66 -13.26 15.57
N ILE A 206 8.25 -12.06 15.17
CA ILE A 206 7.27 -11.87 14.10
C ILE A 206 8.02 -11.58 12.82
N LYS A 207 7.73 -12.34 11.77
CA LYS A 207 8.30 -12.16 10.44
C LYS A 207 7.26 -11.64 9.46
N ALA A 208 7.57 -10.56 8.76
CA ALA A 208 6.78 -10.04 7.66
C ALA A 208 7.22 -10.66 6.34
N CYS A 209 6.27 -11.20 5.57
CA CYS A 209 6.50 -11.70 4.21
C CYS A 209 5.51 -11.05 3.24
N CYS A 210 5.98 -10.61 2.08
CA CYS A 210 5.11 -10.08 1.03
C CYS A 210 4.68 -11.18 0.04
N GLU A 211 3.37 -11.40 -0.10
CA GLU A 211 2.78 -12.35 -1.04
C GLU A 211 2.06 -11.60 -2.17
N GLU A 212 2.39 -11.89 -3.44
CA GLU A 212 1.80 -11.23 -4.61
C GLU A 212 0.34 -11.67 -4.82
N ILE A 213 -0.55 -10.68 -4.98
CA ILE A 213 -1.91 -10.85 -5.47
C ILE A 213 -1.87 -10.64 -6.99
N LYS A 214 -1.97 -11.75 -7.74
CA LYS A 214 -1.82 -11.73 -9.20
C LYS A 214 -2.97 -10.99 -9.88
N SER A 215 -2.74 -10.57 -11.11
CA SER A 215 -3.82 -10.03 -11.95
C SER A 215 -4.93 -11.06 -12.07
N GLY A 216 -6.17 -10.60 -11.91
CA GLY A 216 -7.34 -11.47 -11.81
C GLY A 216 -7.69 -11.94 -10.38
N GLN A 217 -6.95 -11.50 -9.36
CA GLN A 217 -7.19 -11.87 -7.96
C GLN A 217 -7.61 -10.67 -7.11
N LEU A 218 -8.17 -10.96 -5.94
CA LEU A 218 -8.66 -9.99 -4.97
C LEU A 218 -7.95 -10.18 -3.62
N GLY A 219 -7.48 -9.09 -3.04
CA GLY A 219 -7.03 -9.02 -1.66
C GLY A 219 -8.13 -8.47 -0.76
N VAL A 220 -8.34 -9.12 0.39
CA VAL A 220 -9.22 -8.60 1.45
C VAL A 220 -8.48 -8.67 2.80
N ILE A 221 -8.57 -7.59 3.57
CA ILE A 221 -8.05 -7.48 4.94
C ILE A 221 -9.09 -6.85 5.88
N GLY A 222 -9.02 -7.18 7.17
CA GLY A 222 -9.86 -6.66 8.26
C GLY A 222 -11.12 -7.45 8.60
N LEU A 223 -11.44 -8.42 7.76
CA LEU A 223 -12.50 -9.42 7.95
C LEU A 223 -11.92 -10.66 8.66
N THR A 224 -11.39 -10.49 9.87
CA THR A 224 -10.55 -11.50 10.57
C THR A 224 -11.24 -12.26 11.71
N ASP A 225 -12.38 -11.80 12.22
CA ASP A 225 -12.99 -12.35 13.44
C ASP A 225 -13.62 -13.76 13.31
N ASN A 226 -13.41 -14.45 12.17
CA ASN A 226 -13.89 -15.80 11.86
C ASN A 226 -15.40 -16.06 12.07
N SER A 227 -16.18 -15.02 12.32
CA SER A 227 -17.61 -15.11 12.53
C SER A 227 -18.33 -15.57 11.25
N SER A 228 -19.50 -16.16 11.41
CA SER A 228 -20.34 -16.58 10.26
C SER A 228 -20.66 -15.41 9.33
N LEU A 229 -20.87 -14.22 9.89
CA LEU A 229 -21.13 -13.00 9.14
C LEU A 229 -19.93 -12.57 8.29
N THR A 230 -18.73 -12.56 8.89
CA THR A 230 -17.48 -12.22 8.20
C THR A 230 -17.18 -13.19 7.06
N LYS A 231 -17.41 -14.49 7.27
CA LYS A 231 -17.28 -15.51 6.22
C LYS A 231 -18.28 -15.28 5.07
N GLN A 232 -19.54 -14.98 5.41
CA GLN A 232 -20.57 -14.65 4.41
C GLN A 232 -20.20 -13.42 3.57
N TYR A 233 -19.67 -12.38 4.20
CA TYR A 233 -19.23 -11.18 3.47
C TYR A 233 -18.02 -11.45 2.58
N LEU A 234 -17.03 -12.20 3.06
CA LEU A 234 -15.87 -12.62 2.25
C LEU A 234 -16.31 -13.42 1.02
N GLU A 235 -17.21 -14.39 1.19
CA GLU A 235 -17.73 -15.19 0.08
C GLU A 235 -18.49 -14.33 -0.92
N LYS A 236 -19.37 -13.44 -0.44
CA LYS A 236 -20.14 -12.52 -1.30
C LYS A 236 -19.21 -11.59 -2.11
N ILE A 237 -18.17 -11.05 -1.47
CA ILE A 237 -17.17 -10.19 -2.12
C ILE A 237 -16.44 -10.95 -3.23
N ASN A 238 -15.95 -12.16 -2.93
CA ASN A 238 -15.23 -12.98 -3.91
C ASN A 238 -16.12 -13.39 -5.08
N ASN A 239 -17.36 -13.81 -4.83
CA ASN A 239 -18.28 -14.23 -5.89
C ASN A 239 -18.61 -13.07 -6.83
N VAL A 240 -18.98 -11.90 -6.29
CA VAL A 240 -19.28 -10.72 -7.11
C VAL A 240 -18.04 -10.28 -7.90
N TYR A 241 -16.84 -10.34 -7.32
CA TYR A 241 -15.61 -10.04 -8.06
C TYR A 241 -15.41 -11.00 -9.22
N LEU A 242 -15.48 -12.32 -8.98
CA LEU A 242 -15.25 -13.33 -10.02
C LEU A 242 -16.28 -13.27 -11.16
N GLU A 243 -17.55 -13.03 -10.83
CA GLU A 243 -18.63 -12.89 -11.82
C GLU A 243 -18.44 -11.65 -12.71
N ASN A 244 -17.83 -10.59 -12.18
CA ASN A 244 -17.73 -9.31 -12.86
C ASN A 244 -16.31 -8.94 -13.28
N ILE A 245 -15.31 -9.82 -13.09
CA ILE A 245 -13.90 -9.45 -13.24
C ILE A 245 -13.55 -8.91 -14.62
N ARG A 246 -14.24 -9.35 -15.67
CA ARG A 246 -14.04 -8.89 -17.06
C ARG A 246 -14.86 -7.64 -17.41
N SER A 247 -15.66 -7.13 -16.49
CA SER A 247 -16.46 -5.92 -16.66
C SER A 247 -15.63 -4.72 -16.25
N GLU A 248 -15.61 -3.69 -17.09
CA GLU A 248 -15.01 -2.39 -16.75
C GLU A 248 -15.66 -1.78 -15.49
N HIS A 249 -16.93 -2.10 -15.22
CA HIS A 249 -17.66 -1.63 -14.05
C HIS A 249 -17.42 -2.45 -12.77
N CYS A 250 -16.59 -3.50 -12.81
CA CYS A 250 -16.30 -4.35 -11.64
C CYS A 250 -15.96 -3.55 -10.37
N PRO A 251 -15.11 -2.50 -10.42
CA PRO A 251 -14.78 -1.75 -9.22
C PRO A 251 -15.98 -0.99 -8.63
N LEU A 252 -16.88 -0.46 -9.47
CA LEU A 252 -18.09 0.25 -9.02
C LEU A 252 -19.13 -0.71 -8.44
N ILE A 253 -19.27 -1.89 -9.04
CA ILE A 253 -20.13 -2.97 -8.53
C ILE A 253 -19.64 -3.40 -7.14
N LEU A 254 -18.33 -3.61 -6.97
CA LEU A 254 -17.74 -3.91 -5.68
C LEU A 254 -17.91 -2.76 -4.68
N LEU A 255 -17.72 -1.51 -5.11
CA LEU A 255 -17.92 -0.35 -4.25
C LEU A 255 -19.35 -0.30 -3.69
N LYS A 256 -20.35 -0.53 -4.54
CA LYS A 256 -21.76 -0.62 -4.11
C LYS A 256 -21.99 -1.82 -3.18
N LEU A 257 -21.39 -2.97 -3.48
CA LEU A 257 -21.47 -4.13 -2.61
C LEU A 257 -20.91 -3.84 -1.20
N ILE A 258 -19.76 -3.15 -1.10
CA ILE A 258 -19.18 -2.77 0.19
C ILE A 258 -20.11 -1.79 0.92
N GLU A 259 -20.78 -0.89 0.20
CA GLU A 259 -21.83 -0.05 0.79
C GLU A 259 -22.93 -0.87 1.44
N ASP A 260 -23.49 -1.83 0.71
CA ASP A 260 -24.56 -2.67 1.21
C ASP A 260 -24.10 -3.55 2.39
N ILE A 261 -22.83 -4.00 2.39
CA ILE A 261 -22.24 -4.73 3.51
C ILE A 261 -22.13 -3.84 4.75
N VAL A 262 -21.64 -2.60 4.61
CA VAL A 262 -21.53 -1.64 5.72
C VAL A 262 -22.90 -1.31 6.29
N ASP A 263 -23.91 -1.09 5.44
CA ASP A 263 -25.27 -0.81 5.89
C ASP A 263 -25.90 -2.04 6.59
N ASN A 264 -25.70 -3.24 6.04
CA ASN A 264 -26.19 -4.48 6.65
C ASN A 264 -25.53 -4.77 8.00
N ALA A 265 -24.21 -4.57 8.11
CA ALA A 265 -23.46 -4.73 9.35
C ALA A 265 -23.99 -3.78 10.43
N ASN A 266 -24.15 -2.50 10.09
CA ASN A 266 -24.67 -1.49 11.00
C ASN A 266 -26.12 -1.78 11.44
N ALA A 267 -26.99 -2.24 10.53
CA ALA A 267 -28.36 -2.64 10.84
C ALA A 267 -28.42 -3.84 11.81
N LYS A 268 -27.44 -4.74 11.75
CA LYS A 268 -27.27 -5.87 12.68
C LYS A 268 -26.54 -5.49 13.99
N GLY A 269 -26.20 -4.22 14.17
CA GLY A 269 -25.52 -3.72 15.37
C GLY A 269 -23.99 -3.78 15.34
N TYR A 270 -23.38 -4.24 14.24
CA TYR A 270 -21.92 -4.25 14.07
C TYR A 270 -21.42 -2.86 13.64
N ARG A 271 -20.97 -2.07 14.62
CA ARG A 271 -20.50 -0.69 14.40
C ARG A 271 -18.99 -0.57 14.14
N ALA A 272 -18.36 -1.69 13.76
CA ALA A 272 -16.93 -1.73 13.50
C ALA A 272 -16.55 -1.19 12.11
N VAL A 273 -17.54 -0.98 11.23
CA VAL A 273 -17.39 -0.42 9.88
C VAL A 273 -18.31 0.79 9.69
N ALA A 274 -17.86 1.81 8.95
CA ALA A 274 -18.66 3.01 8.77
C ALA A 274 -18.41 3.72 7.43
N LYS A 275 -19.43 4.48 7.01
CA LYS A 275 -19.33 5.50 5.97
C LYS A 275 -18.56 6.73 6.51
N PRO A 276 -17.83 7.48 5.65
CA PRO A 276 -17.74 7.29 4.20
C PRO A 276 -17.01 6.01 3.76
N ILE A 277 -17.36 5.53 2.57
CA ILE A 277 -16.64 4.45 1.89
C ILE A 277 -15.80 5.08 0.79
N ILE A 278 -14.53 4.75 0.77
CA ILE A 278 -13.54 5.39 -0.09
C ILE A 278 -13.06 4.36 -1.10
N TYR A 279 -13.26 4.66 -2.38
CA TYR A 279 -12.62 4.01 -3.50
C TYR A 279 -11.40 4.81 -3.92
N LYS A 280 -10.28 4.14 -4.22
CA LYS A 280 -9.10 4.74 -4.83
C LYS A 280 -8.58 3.89 -5.98
N LYS A 281 -8.15 4.53 -7.06
CA LYS A 281 -7.43 3.89 -8.15
C LYS A 281 -5.93 4.19 -8.06
N PHE A 282 -5.12 3.21 -8.41
CA PHE A 282 -3.67 3.33 -8.52
C PHE A 282 -3.21 3.00 -9.93
N ASP A 283 -2.49 3.95 -10.52
CA ASP A 283 -1.60 3.72 -11.66
C ASP A 283 -0.38 4.63 -11.53
N LYS A 284 0.76 4.08 -11.07
CA LYS A 284 1.99 4.81 -10.67
C LYS A 284 1.83 5.79 -9.49
N PHE A 285 0.68 6.43 -9.38
CA PHE A 285 0.25 7.37 -8.36
C PHE A 285 -1.19 7.04 -7.96
N ILE A 286 -1.62 7.54 -6.80
CA ILE A 286 -3.05 7.56 -6.48
C ILE A 286 -3.72 8.64 -7.35
N GLU A 287 -4.58 8.22 -8.27
CA GLU A 287 -5.15 9.16 -9.25
C GLU A 287 -6.55 9.65 -8.89
N LYS A 288 -7.40 8.76 -8.39
CA LYS A 288 -8.86 9.00 -8.33
C LYS A 288 -9.41 8.56 -7.01
N SER A 289 -10.37 9.32 -6.46
CA SER A 289 -11.16 8.85 -5.34
C SER A 289 -12.65 9.08 -5.54
N ILE A 290 -13.44 8.03 -5.27
CA ILE A 290 -14.89 8.14 -5.12
C ILE A 290 -15.18 7.95 -3.64
N MET A 291 -16.03 8.80 -3.09
CA MET A 291 -16.46 8.71 -1.71
C MET A 291 -17.98 8.55 -1.66
N ILE A 292 -18.44 7.43 -1.09
CA ILE A 292 -19.84 7.30 -0.71
C ILE A 292 -20.01 7.92 0.67
N SER A 293 -20.72 9.04 0.73
CA SER A 293 -20.97 9.77 1.97
C SER A 293 -21.95 9.03 2.90
N ARG A 294 -22.14 9.55 4.12
CA ARG A 294 -23.09 8.99 5.09
C ARG A 294 -24.54 8.95 4.58
N ASN A 295 -24.91 9.88 3.70
CA ASN A 295 -26.25 9.97 3.12
C ASN A 295 -26.40 9.12 1.85
N SER A 296 -25.41 8.27 1.53
CA SER A 296 -25.36 7.47 0.30
C SER A 296 -25.24 8.27 -1.00
N ASP A 297 -24.93 9.56 -0.91
CA ASP A 297 -24.48 10.31 -2.08
C ASP A 297 -23.06 9.89 -2.47
N TRP A 298 -22.83 9.68 -3.75
CA TRP A 298 -21.53 9.34 -4.33
C TRP A 298 -20.84 10.62 -4.77
N HIS A 299 -19.65 10.88 -4.24
CA HIS A 299 -18.85 12.07 -4.52
C HIS A 299 -17.66 11.64 -5.37
N LEU A 300 -17.55 12.18 -6.58
CA LEU A 300 -16.30 12.13 -7.33
C LEU A 300 -15.37 13.19 -6.75
N LEU A 301 -14.16 12.79 -6.37
CA LEU A 301 -13.16 13.67 -5.79
C LEU A 301 -11.93 13.76 -6.71
N ASP A 302 -11.30 14.93 -6.72
CA ASP A 302 -9.98 15.09 -7.33
C ASP A 302 -8.86 14.49 -6.45
N LYS A 303 -7.61 14.65 -6.91
CA LYS A 303 -6.40 14.22 -6.20
C LYS A 303 -6.24 14.87 -4.81
N ASP A 304 -6.76 16.09 -4.65
CA ASP A 304 -6.70 16.89 -3.42
C ASP A 304 -7.93 16.61 -2.51
N GLN A 305 -8.77 15.66 -2.91
CA GLN A 305 -10.00 15.23 -2.24
C GLN A 305 -11.12 16.27 -2.22
N ILE A 306 -11.10 17.20 -3.17
CA ILE A 306 -12.16 18.19 -3.38
C ILE A 306 -13.27 17.54 -4.21
N THR A 307 -14.52 17.71 -3.79
CA THR A 307 -15.68 17.20 -4.52
C THR A 307 -15.82 17.90 -5.86
N LEU A 308 -15.68 17.12 -6.94
CA LEU A 308 -15.91 17.54 -8.33
C LEU A 308 -17.39 17.38 -8.72
N LYS A 309 -18.01 16.26 -8.32
CA LYS A 309 -19.41 15.92 -8.69
C LYS A 309 -20.09 15.13 -7.58
N ILE A 310 -21.37 15.41 -7.35
CA ILE A 310 -22.24 14.63 -6.47
C ILE A 310 -23.24 13.86 -7.33
N ILE A 311 -23.34 12.56 -7.10
CA ILE A 311 -24.23 11.63 -7.78
C ILE A 311 -25.23 11.12 -6.72
N LYS A 312 -26.52 11.41 -6.92
CA LYS A 312 -27.56 11.12 -5.91
C LYS A 312 -28.08 9.69 -6.00
N ALA A 313 -28.58 9.18 -4.88
CA ALA A 313 -29.11 7.82 -4.77
C ALA A 313 -30.27 7.49 -5.74
N SER A 314 -31.04 8.49 -6.18
CA SER A 314 -32.14 8.32 -7.15
C SER A 314 -31.67 8.01 -8.57
N GLU A 315 -30.38 8.18 -8.87
CA GLU A 315 -29.78 7.95 -10.19
C GLU A 315 -29.01 6.62 -10.26
N HIS A 316 -29.18 5.74 -9.25
CA HIS A 316 -28.45 4.48 -9.13
C HIS A 316 -28.86 3.42 -10.17
N THR A 317 -28.44 3.60 -11.42
CA THR A 317 -28.29 2.49 -12.37
C THR A 317 -26.81 2.36 -12.70
N ILE A 318 -26.11 1.38 -12.11
CA ILE A 318 -24.67 1.15 -12.31
C ILE A 318 -24.30 1.03 -13.80
N LYS A 319 -25.25 0.53 -14.63
CA LYS A 319 -25.12 0.42 -16.09
C LYS A 319 -25.10 1.77 -16.85
N GLN A 320 -25.43 2.88 -16.22
CA GLN A 320 -25.43 4.22 -16.84
C GLN A 320 -24.19 5.04 -16.47
N TYR A 321 -23.37 4.59 -15.53
CA TYR A 321 -22.12 5.28 -15.20
C TYR A 321 -21.04 4.77 -16.13
N ASP A 322 -20.86 5.46 -17.24
CA ASP A 322 -19.65 5.34 -18.00
C ASP A 322 -18.50 5.84 -17.12
N LEU A 323 -17.53 4.97 -16.84
CA LEU A 323 -16.31 5.37 -16.13
C LEU A 323 -15.62 6.52 -16.87
N SER A 324 -15.84 6.67 -18.19
CA SER A 324 -15.36 7.77 -19.00
C SER A 324 -15.90 9.14 -18.55
N GLU A 325 -17.17 9.24 -18.11
CA GLU A 325 -17.75 10.48 -17.57
C GLU A 325 -17.25 10.83 -16.16
N ILE A 326 -16.64 9.85 -15.49
CA ILE A 326 -15.95 9.99 -14.19
C ILE A 326 -14.45 10.30 -14.44
N THR A 327 -13.99 10.29 -15.70
CA THR A 327 -12.58 10.48 -16.09
C THR A 327 -12.20 11.86 -16.66
N THR A 328 -13.14 12.79 -16.86
CA THR A 328 -12.85 14.19 -17.26
C THR A 328 -12.85 15.15 -16.08
#